data_AF-A0A7X8AD62-F1
#
_entry.id   AF-A0A7X8AD62-F1
#
_cell.length_a   1.000
_cell.length_b   1.000
_cell.length_c   1.000
_cell.angle_alpha   90.00
_cell.angle_beta   90.00
_cell.angle_gamma   90.00
#
_symmetry.space_group_name_H-M   'P 1'
#
loop_
_entity.id
_entity.type
_entity.pdbx_description
1 polymer ?
#
loop_
_entity_poly.entity_id
_entity_poly.type
_entity_poly.pdbx_seq_one_letter_code
_entity_poly.pdbx_strand_id
1 'polypeptide(L)' 'MLKVKAGEIAGSIWNALNGTEGMTAKQLKKTLKVVDKDLYLGLGWLLREDKISAEVQETDVFIKLI' A
#
# COMPACT_ATOMS: atom_id res chain seq x y z
N MET A 1 -6.02 11.86 -14.99
CA MET A 1 -4.55 11.93 -14.75
C MET A 1 -4.16 10.78 -13.84
N LEU A 2 -3.20 9.93 -14.24
CA LEU A 2 -2.78 8.77 -13.43
C LEU A 2 -2.14 9.15 -12.09
N LYS A 3 -1.50 10.33 -12.01
CA LYS A 3 -0.89 10.87 -10.78
C LYS A 3 -1.92 11.14 -9.67
N VAL A 4 -3.10 11.66 -10.01
CA VAL A 4 -4.16 11.96 -9.03
C VAL A 4 -4.70 10.67 -8.42
N LYS A 5 -4.99 9.67 -9.26
CA LYS A 5 -5.45 8.35 -8.83
C LYS A 5 -4.42 7.64 -7.94
N ALA A 6 -3.14 7.73 -8.28
CA ALA A 6 -2.06 7.18 -7.46
C ALA A 6 -2.04 7.81 -6.06
N GLY A 7 -2.19 9.13 -5.97
CA GLY A 7 -2.24 9.85 -4.69
C GLY A 7 -3.45 9.48 -3.83
N GLU A 8 -4.65 9.36 -4.42
CA GLU A 8 -5.86 8.94 -3.71
C GLU A 8 -5.75 7.52 -3.14
N ILE A 9 -5.21 6.59 -3.93
CA ILE A 9 -4.98 5.21 -3.48
C ILE A 9 -3.87 5.17 -2.42
N ALA A 10 -2.77 5.92 -2.61
CA ALA A 10 -1.70 6.02 -1.63
C ALA A 10 -2.20 6.55 -0.28
N GLY A 11 -3.05 7.58 -0.28
CA GLY A 11 -3.70 8.07 0.94
C GLY A 11 -4.58 7.00 1.61
N SER A 12 -5.32 6.22 0.81
CA SER A 12 -6.14 5.13 1.32
C SER A 12 -5.29 4.00 1.93
N ILE A 13 -4.19 3.61 1.27
CA ILE A 13 -3.23 2.62 1.80
C ILE A 13 -2.60 3.13 3.10
N TRP A 14 -2.17 4.39 3.12
CA TRP A 14 -1.58 5.00 4.31
C TRP A 14 -2.57 4.97 5.48
N ASN A 15 -3.83 5.35 5.26
CA ASN A 15 -4.88 5.27 6.28
C ASN A 15 -5.16 3.85 6.76
N ALA A 16 -5.09 2.85 5.87
CA ALA A 16 -5.27 1.44 6.25
C ALA A 16 -4.11 0.90 7.09
N LEU A 17 -2.89 1.38 6.83
CA LEU A 17 -1.70 1.02 7.61
C LEU A 17 -1.55 1.84 8.90
N ASN A 18 -2.07 3.07 8.92
CA ASN A 18 -1.94 3.98 10.04
C ASN A 18 -2.68 3.43 11.27
N GLY A 19 -1.94 3.24 12.38
CA GLY A 19 -2.45 2.60 13.59
C GLY A 19 -2.42 1.07 13.58
N THR A 20 -1.81 0.44 12.57
CA THR A 20 -1.53 -0.99 12.52
C THR A 20 -0.02 -1.25 12.59
N GLU A 21 0.40 -2.47 12.97
CA GLU A 21 1.82 -2.88 12.91
C GLU A 21 2.32 -3.15 11.48
N GLY A 22 1.43 -3.06 10.49
CA GLY A 22 1.64 -3.45 9.11
C GLY A 22 0.67 -4.55 8.68
N MET A 23 0.47 -4.63 7.37
CA MET A 23 -0.48 -5.55 6.73
C MET A 23 0.13 -6.17 5.49
N THR A 24 -0.30 -7.37 5.12
CA THR A 24 0.14 -7.97 3.85
C THR A 24 -0.57 -7.34 2.66
N ALA A 25 0.03 -7.43 1.47
CA ALA A 25 -0.58 -6.95 0.23
C ALA A 25 -1.96 -7.57 -0.01
N LYS A 26 -2.15 -8.86 0.30
CA LYS A 26 -3.46 -9.52 0.21
C LYS A 26 -4.48 -8.92 1.18
N GLN A 27 -4.08 -8.59 2.40
CA GLN A 27 -4.96 -7.96 3.39
C GLN A 27 -5.34 -6.54 2.95
N LEU A 28 -4.36 -5.73 2.53
CA LEU A 28 -4.59 -4.38 2.01
C LEU A 28 -5.55 -4.39 0.81
N LYS A 29 -5.36 -5.32 -0.12
CA LYS A 29 -6.26 -5.50 -1.26
C LYS A 29 -7.71 -5.74 -0.83
N LYS A 30 -7.91 -6.58 0.19
CA LYS A 30 -9.25 -6.87 0.74
C LYS A 30 -9.85 -5.68 1.48
N THR A 31 -9.06 -4.98 2.30
CA THR A 31 -9.50 -3.80 3.07
C THR A 31 -9.90 -2.66 2.15
N LEU A 32 -9.07 -2.38 1.14
CA LEU A 32 -9.27 -1.27 0.20
C LEU A 32 -10.25 -1.62 -0.94
N LYS A 33 -10.56 -2.90 -1.14
CA LYS A 33 -11.39 -3.42 -2.24
C LYS A 33 -10.91 -2.92 -3.62
N VAL A 34 -9.59 -2.87 -3.80
CA VAL A 34 -8.94 -2.43 -5.05
C VAL A 34 -8.37 -3.61 -5.83
N VAL A 35 -8.08 -3.38 -7.11
CA VAL A 35 -7.35 -4.33 -7.96
C VAL A 35 -5.84 -4.23 -7.74
N ASP A 36 -5.09 -5.29 -8.09
CA ASP A 36 -3.63 -5.36 -7.85
C ASP A 36 -2.89 -4.18 -8.50
N LYS A 37 -3.27 -3.83 -9.73
CA LYS A 37 -2.67 -2.70 -10.47
C LYS A 37 -2.78 -1.38 -9.70
N ASP A 38 -3.93 -1.14 -9.07
CA ASP A 38 -4.21 0.08 -8.32
C ASP A 38 -3.45 0.06 -6.98
N LEU A 39 -3.43 -1.09 -6.30
CA LEU A 39 -2.66 -1.27 -5.07
C LEU A 39 -1.16 -1.00 -5.31
N TYR A 40 -0.55 -1.61 -6.34
CA TYR A 40 0.86 -1.42 -6.66
C TYR A 40 1.19 0.01 -7.10
N LEU A 41 0.24 0.70 -7.74
CA LEU A 41 0.39 2.11 -8.09
C LEU A 41 0.50 2.98 -6.83
N GLY A 42 -0.36 2.74 -5.82
CA GLY A 42 -0.32 3.46 -4.55
C GLY A 42 0.89 3.11 -3.69
N LEU A 43 1.26 1.82 -3.63
CA LEU A 43 2.47 1.35 -2.92
C LEU A 43 3.74 1.97 -3.53
N GLY A 44 3.87 1.99 -4.86
CA GLY A 44 4.99 2.64 -5.53
C GLY A 44 5.09 4.14 -5.25
N TRP A 45 3.94 4.82 -5.07
CA TRP A 45 3.92 6.22 -4.67
C TRP A 45 4.45 6.44 -3.25
N LEU A 46 4.03 5.59 -2.30
CA LEU A 46 4.46 5.66 -0.91
C LEU A 46 5.93 5.27 -0.72
N LEU A 47 6.42 4.29 -1.48
CA LEU A 47 7.84 3.91 -1.52
C LEU A 47 8.71 5.05 -2.04
N ARG A 48 8.25 5.78 -3.06
CA ARG A 48 8.94 6.98 -3.58
C ARG A 48 9.08 8.08 -2.52
N GLU A 49 8.18 8.12 -1.54
CA GLU A 49 8.18 9.12 -0.46
C GLU A 49 8.79 8.58 0.84
N ASP A 50 9.37 7.38 0.83
CA ASP A 50 9.95 6.70 2.01
C ASP A 50 8.98 6.59 3.21
N LYS A 51 7.67 6.48 2.93
CA LYS A 51 6.61 6.39 3.96
C LYS A 51 6.30 4.97 4.41
N ILE A 52 6.65 3.98 3.60
CA ILE A 52 6.38 2.57 3.87
C ILE A 52 7.63 1.73 3.66
N SER A 53 7.71 0.64 4.42
CA SER A 53 8.65 -0.45 4.21
C SER A 53 7.87 -1.66 3.67
N ALA A 54 8.42 -2.32 2.66
CA ALA A 54 7.87 -3.53 2.07
C ALA A 54 8.89 -4.66 2.19
N GLU A 55 8.53 -5.71 2.91
CA GLU A 55 9.35 -6.90 3.13
C GLU A 55 8.68 -8.09 2.44
N VAL A 56 9.45 -8.81 1.61
CA VAL A 56 8.95 -10.04 0.99
C VAL A 56 9.00 -11.16 2.02
N GLN A 57 7.83 -11.64 2.41
CA GLN A 57 7.69 -12.90 3.15
C GLN A 57 7.38 -14.01 2.13
N GLU A 58 7.72 -15.26 2.46
CA GLU A 58 7.77 -16.44 1.56
C GLU A 58 6.75 -16.48 0.40
N THR A 59 5.50 -16.06 0.63
CA THR A 59 4.42 -16.03 -0.37
C THR A 59 3.59 -14.74 -0.42
N ASP A 60 3.99 -13.68 0.29
CA ASP A 60 3.29 -12.39 0.30
C ASP A 60 4.21 -11.23 0.68
N VAL A 61 3.82 -10.00 0.33
CA VAL A 61 4.58 -8.80 0.70
C VAL A 61 3.96 -8.19 1.95
N PHE A 62 4.73 -8.10 3.03
CA PHE A 62 4.34 -7.40 4.24
C PHE A 62 4.70 -5.92 4.14
N ILE A 63 3.74 -5.04 4.38
CA ILE A 63 3.91 -3.60 4.24
C ILE A 63 3.60 -2.94 5.58
N LYS A 64 4.51 -2.08 6.04
CA LYS A 64 4.35 -1.28 7.27
C LYS A 64 4.72 0.17 7.01
N LEU A 65 4.21 1.09 7.82
CA LEU A 65 4.68 2.47 7.83
C LEU A 65 6.07 2.56 8.46
N ILE A 66 6.87 3.54 8.02
CA ILE A 66 8.17 3.90 8.60
C ILE A 66 7.98 5.07 9.55
#